data_AF-A0A2V6X561-F1
#
_entry.id   AF-A0A2V6X561-F1
#
_cell.length_a   1.000
_cell.length_b   1.000
_cell.length_c   1.000
_cell.angle_alpha   90.00
_cell.angle_beta   90.00
_cell.angle_gamma   90.00
#
_symmetry.space_group_name_H-M   'P 1'
#
loop_
_entity.id
_entity.type
_entity.pdbx_description
1 polymer ?
#
loop_
_entity_poly.entity_id
_entity_poly.type
_entity_poly.pdbx_seq_one_letter_code
_entity_poly.pdbx_strand_id
1 'polypeptide(L)'
;QVLMPQDFVSRHLGQTGGFRGIVIATVAGMVTPGGPMVTVPFMVVLANSGAALPALVAYMTSWSLFGVQRIIAWEAPLLGWPFVFARVVPSLAFPVIAGWLVSVFHSE
;
A
#
# COMPACT_ATOMS: atom_id res chain seq x y z
N GLN A 1 6.18 -22.97 3.77
CA GLN A 1 4.89 -22.58 4.39
C GLN A 1 5.19 -21.63 5.54
N VAL A 2 5.51 -20.37 5.25
CA VAL A 2 5.44 -19.31 6.25
C VAL A 2 4.00 -18.84 6.18
N LEU A 3 3.18 -19.27 7.15
CA LEU A 3 1.79 -18.88 7.27
C LEU A 3 1.73 -17.35 7.39
N MET A 4 1.59 -16.61 6.28
CA MET A 4 0.76 -15.42 6.33
C MET A 4 -0.60 -15.93 6.76
N PRO A 5 -1.11 -15.55 7.95
CA PRO A 5 -2.38 -16.06 8.39
C PRO A 5 -3.40 -15.51 7.40
N GLN A 6 -3.91 -16.37 6.51
CA GLN A 6 -4.96 -16.00 5.57
C GLN A 6 -6.13 -15.37 6.34
N ASP A 7 -6.36 -15.82 7.56
CA ASP A 7 -7.28 -15.22 8.53
C ASP A 7 -6.96 -13.75 8.87
N PHE A 8 -5.68 -13.39 9.02
CA PHE A 8 -5.29 -12.00 9.32
C PHE A 8 -5.55 -11.09 8.11
N VAL A 9 -5.16 -11.55 6.91
CA VAL A 9 -5.37 -10.81 5.66
C VAL A 9 -6.86 -10.65 5.39
N SER A 10 -7.63 -11.73 5.45
CA SER A 10 -9.09 -11.71 5.25
C SER A 10 -9.80 -10.80 6.26
N ARG A 11 -9.38 -10.81 7.53
CA ARG A 11 -10.01 -10.01 8.58
C ARG A 11 -9.67 -8.53 8.54
N HIS A 12 -8.45 -8.15 8.16
CA HIS A 12 -8.00 -6.75 8.20
C HIS A 12 -7.96 -6.08 6.84
N LEU A 13 -7.67 -6.83 5.78
CA LEU A 13 -7.50 -6.34 4.42
C LEU A 13 -8.57 -6.88 3.47
N GLY A 14 -9.35 -7.88 3.88
CA GLY A 14 -10.49 -8.40 3.11
C GLY A 14 -11.72 -7.51 3.17
N GLN A 15 -12.84 -7.98 2.62
CA GLN A 15 -14.07 -7.20 2.46
C GLN A 15 -14.60 -6.63 3.79
N THR A 16 -14.44 -7.37 4.89
CA THR A 16 -14.87 -6.93 6.23
C THR A 16 -14.02 -5.78 6.80
N GLY A 17 -12.82 -5.54 6.25
CA GLY A 17 -11.92 -4.48 6.69
C GLY A 17 -12.37 -3.07 6.31
N GLY A 18 -13.20 -2.93 5.27
CA GLY A 18 -13.72 -1.65 4.79
C GLY A 18 -12.66 -0.55 4.69
N PHE A 19 -12.97 0.65 5.22
CA PHE A 19 -12.04 1.77 5.24
C PHE A 19 -10.78 1.52 6.07
N ARG A 20 -10.88 0.75 7.16
CA ARG A 20 -9.73 0.40 8.00
C ARG A 20 -8.69 -0.41 7.21
N GLY A 21 -9.15 -1.32 6.34
CA GLY A 21 -8.27 -2.11 5.47
C GLY A 21 -7.48 -1.25 4.49
N ILE A 22 -8.10 -0.19 3.93
CA ILE A 22 -7.44 0.77 3.05
C ILE A 22 -6.30 1.51 3.77
N VAL A 23 -6.53 1.95 5.00
CA VAL A 23 -5.51 2.66 5.80
C VAL A 23 -4.36 1.71 6.16
N ILE A 24 -4.66 0.48 6.59
CA ILE A 24 -3.63 -0.52 6.91
C ILE A 24 -2.80 -0.85 5.66
N ALA A 25 -3.47 -1.07 4.52
CA ALA A 25 -2.81 -1.31 3.24
C ALA A 25 -1.90 -0.16 2.80
N THR A 26 -2.34 1.09 3.02
CA THR A 26 -1.54 2.28 2.75
C THR A 26 -0.25 2.27 3.57
N VAL A 27 -0.33 2.02 4.88
CA VAL A 27 0.85 1.93 5.75
C VAL A 27 1.75 0.77 5.32
N ALA A 28 1.17 -0.40 5.02
CA ALA A 28 1.92 -1.56 4.56
C ALA A 28 2.70 -1.25 3.27
N GLY A 29 2.09 -0.60 2.28
CA GLY A 29 2.76 -0.25 1.03
C GLY A 29 3.95 0.69 1.23
N MET A 30 3.85 1.62 2.17
CA MET A 30 4.94 2.57 2.49
C MET A 30 6.17 1.85 3.05
N VAL A 31 5.96 0.86 3.93
CA VAL A 31 7.05 0.15 4.63
C VAL A 31 7.60 -1.03 3.83
N THR A 32 6.87 -1.55 2.83
CA THR A 32 7.37 -2.65 2.00
C THR A 32 8.62 -2.22 1.22
N PRO A 33 9.77 -2.86 1.48
CA PRO A 33 10.99 -2.61 0.73
C PRO A 33 11.01 -3.40 -0.59
N GLY A 34 11.96 -3.06 -1.45
CA GLY A 34 12.20 -3.77 -2.69
C GLY A 34 11.51 -3.17 -3.91
N GLY A 35 11.94 -3.63 -5.09
CA GLY A 35 11.42 -3.22 -6.38
C GLY A 35 10.20 -4.02 -6.84
N PRO A 36 9.69 -3.77 -8.06
CA PRO A 36 8.52 -4.45 -8.62
C PRO A 36 8.63 -5.98 -8.57
N MET A 37 9.85 -6.52 -8.70
CA MET A 37 10.13 -7.96 -8.67
C MET A 37 9.78 -8.63 -7.35
N VAL A 38 9.73 -7.89 -6.24
CA VAL A 38 9.33 -8.39 -4.92
C VAL A 38 7.89 -8.00 -4.61
N THR A 39 7.52 -6.75 -4.90
CA THR A 39 6.21 -6.21 -4.52
C THR A 39 5.06 -6.81 -5.31
N VAL A 40 5.23 -7.06 -6.61
CA VAL A 40 4.14 -7.60 -7.45
C VAL A 40 3.79 -9.04 -7.05
N PRO A 41 4.74 -9.98 -6.89
CA PRO A 41 4.43 -11.31 -6.34
C PRO A 41 3.80 -11.26 -4.94
N PHE A 42 4.25 -10.35 -4.08
CA PHE A 42 3.65 -10.15 -2.77
C PHE A 42 2.18 -9.73 -2.85
N MET A 43 1.84 -8.79 -3.74
CA MET A 43 0.45 -8.43 -3.99
C MET A 43 -0.39 -9.59 -4.50
N VAL A 44 0.15 -10.43 -5.38
CA VAL A 44 -0.53 -11.65 -5.84
C VAL A 44 -0.84 -12.58 -4.67
N VAL A 45 0.09 -12.73 -3.72
CA VAL A 45 -0.13 -13.51 -2.50
C VAL A 45 -1.23 -12.89 -1.64
N LEU A 46 -1.26 -11.57 -1.46
CA LEU A 46 -2.34 -10.89 -0.72
C LEU A 46 -3.70 -11.09 -1.39
N ALA A 47 -3.78 -10.93 -2.71
CA ALA A 47 -5.00 -11.12 -3.48
C ALA A 47 -5.52 -12.55 -3.32
N ASN A 48 -4.66 -13.55 -3.49
CA ASN A 48 -5.00 -14.96 -3.29
C ASN A 48 -5.33 -15.31 -1.82
N SER A 49 -4.94 -14.46 -0.87
CA SER A 49 -5.27 -14.61 0.55
C SER A 49 -6.56 -13.87 0.96
N GLY A 50 -7.32 -13.34 -0.01
CA GLY A 50 -8.61 -12.69 0.24
C GLY A 50 -8.54 -11.19 0.57
N ALA A 51 -7.42 -10.52 0.27
CA ALA A 51 -7.38 -9.06 0.36
C ALA A 51 -8.34 -8.43 -0.66
N ALA A 52 -9.14 -7.47 -0.21
CA ALA A 52 -10.09 -6.77 -1.05
C ALA A 52 -9.38 -5.85 -2.05
N LEU A 53 -9.96 -5.70 -3.25
CA LEU A 53 -9.42 -4.85 -4.31
C LEU A 53 -9.11 -3.41 -3.84
N PRO A 54 -9.98 -2.72 -3.05
CA PRO A 54 -9.66 -1.40 -2.47
C PRO A 54 -8.35 -1.37 -1.68
N ALA A 55 -8.09 -2.40 -0.88
CA ALA A 55 -6.88 -2.51 -0.07
C ALA A 55 -5.66 -2.77 -0.96
N LEU A 56 -5.77 -3.64 -1.97
CA LEU A 56 -4.68 -3.90 -2.92
C LEU A 56 -4.28 -2.65 -3.71
N VAL A 57 -5.27 -1.84 -4.14
CA VAL A 57 -5.02 -0.59 -4.85
C VAL A 57 -4.35 0.43 -3.92
N ALA A 58 -4.88 0.64 -2.71
CA ALA A 58 -4.28 1.53 -1.72
C ALA A 58 -2.83 1.14 -1.40
N TYR A 59 -2.57 -0.16 -1.24
CA TYR A 59 -1.23 -0.70 -1.05
C TYR A 59 -0.29 -0.34 -2.22
N MET A 60 -0.71 -0.63 -3.46
CA MET A 60 0.11 -0.41 -4.65
C MET A 60 0.41 1.08 -4.88
N THR A 61 -0.60 1.94 -4.71
CA THR A 61 -0.46 3.39 -4.81
C THR A 61 0.50 3.91 -3.75
N SER A 62 0.38 3.43 -2.51
CA SER A 62 1.27 3.82 -1.41
C SER A 62 2.71 3.40 -1.65
N TRP A 63 2.95 2.14 -2.04
CA TRP A 63 4.29 1.65 -2.36
C TRP A 63 4.94 2.45 -3.49
N SER A 64 4.17 2.76 -4.53
CA SER A 64 4.64 3.55 -5.67
C SER A 64 5.06 4.97 -5.25
N LEU A 65 4.28 5.61 -4.38
CA LEU A 65 4.52 6.98 -3.94
C LEU A 65 5.57 7.08 -2.81
N PHE A 66 5.61 6.13 -1.88
CA PHE A 66 6.25 6.32 -0.58
C PHE A 66 7.28 5.29 -0.20
N GLY A 67 7.74 4.43 -1.11
CA GLY A 67 8.74 3.41 -0.79
C GLY A 67 9.89 3.95 0.08
N VAL A 68 9.86 3.67 1.38
CA VAL A 68 10.69 4.36 2.39
C VAL A 68 12.17 4.13 2.11
N GLN A 69 12.51 2.92 1.67
CA GLN A 69 13.84 2.57 1.20
C GLN A 69 14.33 3.51 0.08
N ARG A 70 13.46 3.85 -0.90
CA ARG A 70 13.79 4.76 -2.00
C ARG A 70 13.97 6.19 -1.50
N ILE A 71 13.12 6.62 -0.58
CA ILE A 71 13.21 7.96 0.02
C ILE A 71 14.54 8.13 0.74
N ILE A 72 14.90 7.18 1.61
CA ILE A 72 16.10 7.27 2.44
C ILE A 72 17.38 7.04 1.63
N ALA A 73 17.39 6.07 0.72
CA ALA A 73 18.60 5.70 -0.02
C ALA A 73 18.91 6.65 -1.18
N TRP A 74 17.88 7.23 -1.82
CA TRP A 74 18.05 7.97 -3.07
C TRP A 74 17.50 9.39 -3.01
N GLU A 75 16.25 9.58 -2.58
CA GLU A 75 15.62 10.89 -2.69
C GLU A 75 16.19 11.92 -1.71
N ALA A 76 16.31 11.57 -0.42
CA ALA A 76 16.85 12.47 0.58
C ALA A 76 18.34 12.82 0.34
N PRO A 77 19.23 11.87 0.00
CA PRO A 77 20.63 12.18 -0.25
C PRO A 77 20.88 12.97 -1.55
N LEU A 78 20.11 12.72 -2.61
CA LEU A 78 20.33 13.32 -3.92
C LEU A 78 19.55 14.62 -4.15
N LEU A 79 18.33 14.72 -3.60
CA LEU A 79 17.40 15.83 -3.84
C LEU A 79 17.14 16.68 -2.58
N GLY A 80 17.54 16.20 -1.41
CA GLY A 80 17.38 16.88 -0.13
C GLY A 80 16.00 16.68 0.51
N TRP A 81 15.97 16.83 1.84
CA TRP A 81 14.74 16.73 2.64
C TRP A 81 13.63 17.71 2.27
N PRO A 82 13.89 18.97 1.87
CA PRO A 82 12.82 19.88 1.45
C PRO A 82 12.02 19.34 0.25
N PHE A 83 12.70 18.72 -0.71
CA PHE A 83 12.04 18.08 -1.84
C PHE A 83 11.19 16.88 -1.39
N VAL A 84 11.74 16.03 -0.52
CA VAL A 84 11.02 14.87 0.03
C VAL A 84 9.73 15.31 0.72
N PHE A 85 9.77 16.30 1.61
CA PHE A 85 8.57 16.79 2.29
C PHE A 85 7.58 17.43 1.31
N ALA A 86 8.06 18.24 0.37
CA ALA A 86 7.23 18.91 -0.62
C ALA A 86 6.44 17.92 -1.49
N ARG A 87 6.97 16.73 -1.77
CA ARG A 87 6.22 15.68 -2.48
C ARG A 87 5.42 14.76 -1.55
N VAL A 88 5.96 14.40 -0.38
CA VAL A 88 5.37 13.35 0.46
C VAL A 88 4.11 13.88 1.12
N VAL A 89 4.17 15.06 1.75
CA VAL A 89 3.07 15.60 2.56
C VAL A 89 1.80 15.80 1.73
N PRO A 90 1.82 16.46 0.55
CA PRO A 90 0.60 16.60 -0.26
C PRO A 90 0.09 15.27 -0.80
N SER A 91 0.97 14.27 -0.96
CA SER A 91 0.60 13.00 -1.56
C SER A 91 -0.04 12.02 -0.58
N LEU A 92 0.06 12.23 0.75
CA LEU A 92 -0.34 11.25 1.77
C LEU A 92 -1.80 10.79 1.63
N ALA A 93 -2.68 11.64 1.11
CA ALA A 93 -4.08 11.31 0.91
C ALA A 93 -4.33 10.39 -0.30
N PHE A 94 -3.44 10.38 -1.31
CA PHE A 94 -3.72 9.72 -2.59
C PHE A 94 -3.94 8.21 -2.49
N PRO A 95 -3.17 7.41 -1.72
CA PRO A 95 -3.45 5.97 -1.64
C PRO A 95 -4.78 5.67 -0.97
N VAL A 96 -5.15 6.45 0.04
CA VAL A 96 -6.43 6.31 0.75
C VAL A 96 -7.59 6.67 -0.16
N ILE A 97 -7.47 7.78 -0.90
CA ILE A 97 -8.47 8.19 -1.90
C ILE A 97 -8.60 7.13 -2.99
N ALA A 98 -7.49 6.61 -3.52
CA ALA A 98 -7.52 5.59 -4.56
C ALA A 98 -8.25 4.32 -4.11
N GLY A 99 -7.91 3.78 -2.94
CA GLY A 99 -8.63 2.64 -2.37
C GLY A 99 -10.10 2.94 -2.09
N TRP A 100 -10.40 4.13 -1.57
CA TRP A 100 -11.78 4.54 -1.28
C TRP A 100 -12.62 4.66 -2.55
N LEU A 101 -12.11 5.28 -3.61
CA LEU A 101 -12.81 5.36 -4.89
C LEU A 101 -13.13 3.97 -5.44
N VAL A 102 -12.18 3.03 -5.36
CA VAL A 102 -12.43 1.64 -5.75
C VAL A 102 -13.54 1.01 -4.92
N SER A 103 -13.57 1.25 -3.60
CA SER A 103 -14.65 0.72 -2.75
C SER A 103 -16.04 1.26 -3.11
N VAL A 104 -16.12 2.49 -3.64
CA VAL A 104 -17.37 3.12 -4.07
C VAL A 104 -17.83 2.62 -5.43
N PHE A 105 -16.91 2.42 -6.38
CA PHE A 105 -17.27 2.04 -7.77
C PHE A 105 -17.26 0.54 -8.03
N HIS A 106 -16.49 -0.24 -7.25
CA HIS A 106 -16.37 -1.69 -7.35
C HIS A 106 -16.65 -2.31 -5.98
N SER A 107 -17.92 -2.20 -5.56
CA SER A 107 -18.44 -2.95 -4.43
C SER A 107 -18.80 -4.36 -4.91
N GLU A 108 -17.88 -5.32 -4.71
CA GLU A 108 -18.21 -6.76 -4.83
C GLU A 108 -18.86 -7.27 -3.54
#